data_AF-A0A918KGR9-F1
#
_entry.id   AF-A0A918KGR9-F1
#
_cell.length_a   1.000
_cell.length_b   1.000
_cell.length_c   1.000
_cell.angle_alpha   90.00
_cell.angle_beta   90.00
_cell.angle_gamma   90.00
#
_symmetry.space_group_name_H-M   'P 1'
#
loop_
_entity.id
_entity.type
_entity.pdbx_description
1 polymer ?
#
loop_
_entity_poly.entity_id
_entity_poly.type
_entity_poly.pdbx_seq_one_letter_code
_entity_poly.pdbx_strand_id
1 'polypeptide(L)'
;MNTPRARAYLPTTFLALGIALSLALVVWMLWQAPWDRFGSEGRWLMDHVWGQIALLDLYSGFLLSLALVWLFEPRLRLRLLLTVAVPLLGNPVIAIWLILRWKRLKTMARPPSFD
;
A
#
# COMPACT_ATOMS: atom_id res chain seq x y z
N MET A 1 0.65 32.89 -9.99
CA MET A 1 1.95 32.54 -10.60
C MET A 1 2.32 31.12 -10.15
N ASN A 2 1.70 30.10 -10.74
CA ASN A 2 1.85 28.70 -10.32
C ASN A 2 3.10 28.12 -10.97
N THR A 3 4.18 28.02 -10.18
CA THR A 3 5.45 27.48 -10.63
C THR A 3 5.29 25.99 -10.97
N PRO A 4 5.64 25.56 -12.20
CA PRO A 4 5.50 24.16 -12.65
C PRO A 4 6.26 23.15 -11.76
N ARG A 5 7.23 23.63 -10.97
CA ARG A 5 7.98 22.83 -9.99
C ARG A 5 7.11 22.36 -8.81
N ALA A 6 6.17 23.16 -8.31
CA ALA A 6 5.35 22.81 -7.15
C ALA A 6 4.43 21.59 -7.41
N ARG A 7 3.90 21.46 -8.63
CA ARG A 7 3.09 20.30 -9.05
C ARG A 7 3.89 19.00 -9.13
N ALA A 8 5.19 19.08 -9.41
CA ALA A 8 6.04 17.89 -9.53
C ALA A 8 6.36 17.25 -8.17
N TYR A 9 6.38 18.04 -7.10
CA TYR A 9 6.72 17.55 -5.76
C TYR A 9 5.54 16.97 -5.00
N LEU A 10 4.31 17.43 -5.28
CA LEU A 10 3.07 17.00 -4.61
C LEU A 10 2.90 15.46 -4.58
N PRO A 11 3.00 14.72 -5.71
CA PRO A 11 2.81 13.27 -5.67
C PRO A 11 3.94 12.55 -4.92
N THR A 12 5.17 13.06 -4.99
CA THR A 12 6.31 12.51 -4.22
C THR A 12 6.19 12.79 -2.73
N THR A 13 5.64 13.93 -2.31
CA THR A 13 5.43 14.22 -0.88
C THR A 13 4.33 13.35 -0.30
N PHE A 14 3.22 13.14 -1.02
CA PHE A 14 2.17 12.20 -0.59
C PHE A 14 2.68 10.76 -0.51
N LEU A 15 3.48 10.32 -1.48
CA LEU A 15 4.11 9.00 -1.43
C LEU A 15 5.03 8.87 -0.21
N ALA A 16 5.93 9.84 0.00
CA ALA A 16 6.85 9.84 1.13
C ALA A 16 6.12 9.84 2.47
N LEU A 17 5.06 10.64 2.60
CA LEU A 17 4.20 10.69 3.78
C LEU A 17 3.51 9.34 4.02
N GLY A 18 2.93 8.74 2.98
CA GLY A 18 2.28 7.42 3.07
C GLY A 18 3.25 6.31 3.50
N ILE A 19 4.49 6.35 3.00
CA ILE A 19 5.55 5.43 3.41
C ILE A 19 5.92 5.66 4.87
N ALA A 20 6.13 6.91 5.28
CA ALA A 20 6.49 7.26 6.65
C ALA A 20 5.40 6.83 7.65
N LEU A 21 4.13 7.07 7.32
CA LEU A 21 2.99 6.62 8.12
C LEU A 21 2.93 5.09 8.20
N SER A 22 3.12 4.39 7.07
CA SER A 22 3.13 2.92 7.05
C SER A 22 4.25 2.35 7.91
N LEU A 23 5.45 2.91 7.83
CA LEU A 23 6.59 2.51 8.65
C LEU A 23 6.35 2.80 10.12
N ALA A 24 5.81 3.98 10.45
CA ALA A 24 5.48 4.36 11.82
C ALA A 24 4.46 3.37 12.43
N LEU A 25 3.43 2.97 11.68
CA LEU A 25 2.45 1.98 12.12
C LEU A 25 3.07 0.59 12.34
N VAL A 26 3.98 0.15 11.46
CA VAL A 26 4.72 -1.11 11.66
C VAL A 26 5.60 -1.04 12.89
N VAL A 27 6.36 0.04 13.07
CA VAL A 27 7.22 0.24 14.25
C VAL A 27 6.38 0.26 15.52
N TRP A 28 5.27 0.97 15.51
CA TRP A 28 4.32 1.01 16.64
C TRP A 28 3.78 -0.38 16.97
N MET A 29 3.38 -1.15 15.95
CA MET A 29 2.89 -2.52 16.11
C MET A 29 3.96 -3.43 16.72
N LEU A 30 5.19 -3.37 16.21
CA LEU A 30 6.32 -4.16 16.73
C LEU A 30 6.75 -3.73 18.13
N TRP A 31 6.62 -2.45 18.47
CA TRP A 31 7.00 -1.90 19.78
C TRP A 31 5.99 -2.26 20.86
N GLN A 32 4.70 -2.06 20.59
CA GLN A 32 3.66 -2.36 21.57
C GLN A 32 3.45 -3.85 21.77
N ALA A 33 3.77 -4.66 20.73
CA ALA A 33 3.86 -6.11 20.77
C ALA A 33 2.83 -6.87 21.63
N PRO A 34 1.51 -6.58 21.57
CA PRO A 34 0.53 -7.40 22.28
C PRO A 34 0.17 -8.61 21.39
N TRP A 35 1.18 -9.39 20.99
CA TRP A 35 0.99 -10.55 20.11
C TRP A 35 0.06 -11.59 20.73
N ASP A 36 0.02 -11.65 22.06
CA ASP A 36 -0.92 -12.41 22.88
C ASP A 36 -2.38 -11.94 22.68
N ARG A 37 -2.60 -10.64 22.45
CA ARG A 37 -3.93 -10.05 22.25
C ARG A 37 -4.34 -9.95 20.80
N PHE A 38 -3.46 -10.21 19.83
CA PHE A 38 -3.80 -10.13 18.41
C PHE A 38 -5.07 -10.92 18.06
N GLY A 39 -5.21 -12.11 18.63
CA GLY A 39 -6.41 -12.93 18.46
C GLY A 39 -7.66 -12.39 19.17
N SER A 40 -7.53 -11.76 20.34
CA SER A 40 -8.67 -11.17 21.06
C SER A 40 -9.13 -9.86 20.42
N GLU A 41 -8.21 -9.01 19.99
CA GLU A 41 -8.50 -7.77 19.27
C GLU A 41 -9.12 -8.06 17.90
N GLY A 42 -8.64 -9.11 17.20
CA GLY A 42 -9.23 -9.57 15.95
C GLY A 42 -10.67 -10.06 16.12
N ARG A 43 -10.96 -10.81 17.19
CA ARG A 43 -12.34 -11.21 17.53
C ARG A 43 -13.22 -10.02 17.88
N TRP A 44 -12.71 -9.09 18.69
CA TRP A 44 -13.42 -7.85 19.00
C TRP A 44 -13.78 -7.07 17.74
N LEU A 45 -12.87 -6.97 16.76
CA LEU A 45 -13.15 -6.34 15.47
C LEU A 45 -14.26 -7.06 14.68
N MET A 46 -14.30 -8.39 14.71
CA MET A 46 -15.36 -9.17 14.08
C MET A 46 -16.71 -9.00 14.77
N ASP A 47 -16.74 -8.77 16.07
CA ASP A 47 -17.98 -8.62 16.84
C ASP A 47 -18.61 -7.21 16.69
N HIS A 48 -17.86 -6.24 16.16
CA HIS A 48 -18.33 -4.87 15.97
C HIS A 48 -18.56 -4.55 14.49
N VAL A 49 -19.73 -3.98 14.16
CA VAL A 49 -20.11 -3.63 12.77
C VAL A 49 -19.06 -2.73 12.09
N TRP A 50 -18.56 -1.72 12.80
CA TRP A 50 -17.51 -0.84 12.26
C TRP A 50 -16.17 -1.55 12.06
N GLY A 51 -15.85 -2.55 12.89
CA GLY A 51 -14.66 -3.37 12.74
C GLY A 51 -14.74 -4.25 11.49
N GLN A 52 -15.90 -4.85 11.23
CA GLN A 52 -16.18 -5.59 10.00
C GLN A 52 -16.06 -4.69 8.75
N ILE A 53 -16.65 -3.48 8.79
CA ILE A 53 -16.56 -2.52 7.68
C ILE A 53 -15.11 -2.11 7.44
N ALA A 54 -14.36 -1.79 8.49
CA ALA A 54 -12.95 -1.41 8.37
C ALA A 54 -12.09 -2.53 7.79
N LEU A 55 -12.35 -3.79 8.17
CA LEU A 55 -11.66 -4.93 7.60
C LEU A 55 -12.05 -5.18 6.15
N LEU A 56 -13.33 -5.07 5.81
CA LEU A 56 -13.77 -5.17 4.43
C LEU A 56 -13.11 -4.11 3.55
N ASP A 57 -13.05 -2.86 4.02
CA ASP A 57 -12.38 -1.75 3.33
C ASP A 57 -10.88 -2.05 3.15
N LEU A 58 -10.20 -2.46 4.22
CA LEU A 58 -8.78 -2.82 4.20
C LEU A 58 -8.47 -3.93 3.18
N TYR A 59 -9.21 -5.05 3.25
CA TYR A 59 -9.00 -6.18 2.36
C TYR A 59 -9.42 -5.89 0.92
N SER A 60 -10.44 -5.05 0.71
CA SER A 60 -10.79 -4.54 -0.62
C SER A 60 -9.64 -3.72 -1.21
N GLY A 61 -9.00 -2.86 -0.40
CA GLY A 61 -7.79 -2.13 -0.78
C GLY A 61 -6.62 -3.05 -1.13
N PHE A 62 -6.42 -4.16 -0.40
CA PHE A 62 -5.40 -5.16 -0.73
C PHE A 62 -5.69 -5.86 -2.05
N LEU A 63 -6.94 -6.23 -2.31
CA LEU A 63 -7.38 -6.86 -3.56
C LEU A 63 -7.13 -5.94 -4.76
N LEU A 64 -7.52 -4.66 -4.65
CA LEU A 64 -7.26 -3.66 -5.68
C LEU A 64 -5.75 -3.46 -5.91
N SER A 65 -4.97 -3.38 -4.84
CA SER A 65 -3.51 -3.25 -4.92
C SER A 65 -2.86 -4.46 -5.59
N LEU A 66 -3.33 -5.68 -5.28
CA LEU A 66 -2.89 -6.90 -5.93
C LEU A 66 -3.26 -6.93 -7.41
N ALA A 67 -4.46 -6.47 -7.79
CA ALA A 67 -4.83 -6.35 -9.20
C ALA A 67 -3.84 -5.45 -9.96
N LEU A 68 -3.43 -4.32 -9.36
CA LEU A 68 -2.40 -3.45 -9.95
C LEU A 68 -1.04 -4.14 -10.05
N VAL A 69 -0.62 -4.89 -9.01
CA VAL A 69 0.62 -5.67 -9.05
C VAL A 69 0.58 -6.68 -10.19
N TRP A 70 -0.52 -7.42 -10.35
CA TRP A 70 -0.69 -8.41 -11.41
C TRP A 70 -0.70 -7.79 -12.80
N LEU A 71 -1.23 -6.58 -12.95
CA LEU A 71 -1.26 -5.84 -14.21
C LEU A 71 0.14 -5.30 -14.59
N PHE A 72 0.88 -4.73 -13.63
CA PHE A 72 2.09 -3.95 -13.93
C PHE A 72 3.42 -4.66 -13.63
N GLU A 73 3.46 -5.66 -12.75
CA GLU A 73 4.69 -6.40 -12.45
C GLU A 73 4.91 -7.46 -13.54
N PRO A 74 6.01 -7.48 -14.30
CA PRO A 74 6.22 -8.50 -15.34
C PRO A 74 6.72 -9.83 -14.78
N ARG A 75 7.28 -9.85 -13.56
CA ARG A 75 7.91 -11.03 -12.98
C ARG A 75 6.89 -11.87 -12.21
N LEU A 76 6.53 -13.05 -12.75
CA LEU A 76 5.56 -13.96 -12.13
C LEU A 76 5.92 -14.33 -10.68
N ARG A 77 7.21 -14.58 -10.38
CA ARG A 77 7.65 -14.90 -9.01
C ARG A 77 7.34 -13.77 -8.01
N LEU A 78 7.52 -12.51 -8.42
CA LEU A 78 7.19 -11.36 -7.59
C LEU A 78 5.68 -11.20 -7.43
N ARG A 79 4.88 -11.46 -8.47
CA ARG A 79 3.41 -11.46 -8.35
C ARG A 79 2.94 -12.46 -7.30
N LEU A 80 3.45 -13.69 -7.35
CA LEU A 80 3.10 -14.74 -6.40
C LEU A 80 3.55 -14.38 -4.98
N LEU A 81 4.79 -13.88 -4.83
CA LEU A 81 5.30 -13.42 -3.54
C LEU A 81 4.42 -12.32 -2.95
N LEU A 82 4.04 -11.32 -3.76
CA LEU A 82 3.20 -10.20 -3.32
C LEU A 82 1.77 -10.63 -3.02
N THR A 83 1.23 -11.62 -3.75
CA THR A 83 -0.10 -12.20 -3.48
C THR A 83 -0.18 -12.78 -2.07
N VAL A 84 0.91 -13.35 -1.57
CA VAL A 84 1.00 -13.87 -0.20
C VAL A 84 1.39 -12.76 0.80
N ALA A 85 2.35 -11.91 0.44
CA ALA A 85 2.89 -10.92 1.36
C ALA A 85 1.91 -9.77 1.68
N VAL A 86 1.06 -9.37 0.73
CA VAL A 86 0.14 -8.23 0.92
C VAL A 86 -0.95 -8.51 1.94
N PRO A 87 -1.66 -9.66 1.94
CA PRO A 87 -2.62 -9.98 2.99
C PRO A 87 -2.00 -10.11 4.39
N LEU A 88 -0.71 -10.46 4.49
CA LEU A 88 -0.03 -10.71 5.76
C LEU A 88 0.61 -9.45 6.36
N LEU A 89 1.32 -8.68 5.54
CA LEU A 89 2.10 -7.52 5.97
C LEU A 89 1.40 -6.20 5.64
N GLY A 90 0.40 -6.23 4.76
CA GLY A 90 -0.45 -5.09 4.41
C GLY A 90 0.25 -4.01 3.58
N ASN A 91 -0.13 -2.76 3.85
CA ASN A 91 0.27 -1.56 3.12
C ASN A 91 1.79 -1.33 2.97
N PRO A 92 2.66 -1.64 3.96
CA PRO A 92 4.11 -1.52 3.80
C PRO A 92 4.68 -2.26 2.59
N VAL A 93 4.16 -3.46 2.28
CA VAL A 93 4.62 -4.25 1.12
C VAL A 93 4.26 -3.57 -0.19
N ILE A 94 3.03 -3.09 -0.32
CA ILE A 94 2.58 -2.35 -1.50
C ILE A 94 3.36 -1.03 -1.63
N ALA A 95 3.60 -0.32 -0.54
CA ALA A 95 4.38 0.92 -0.54
C ALA A 95 5.80 0.68 -1.06
N ILE A 96 6.50 -0.35 -0.57
CA ILE A 96 7.84 -0.71 -1.06
C ILE A 96 7.78 -1.06 -2.55
N TRP A 97 6.80 -1.85 -2.98
CA TRP A 97 6.64 -2.21 -4.39
C TRP A 97 6.43 -0.97 -5.28
N LEU A 98 5.58 -0.02 -4.86
CA LEU A 98 5.33 1.23 -5.57
C LEU A 98 6.60 2.07 -5.72
N ILE A 99 7.42 2.19 -4.67
CA ILE A 99 8.71 2.90 -4.73
C ILE A 99 9.64 2.22 -5.75
N LEU A 100 9.79 0.90 -5.67
CA LEU A 100 10.67 0.12 -6.54
C LEU A 100 10.23 0.14 -8.01
N ARG A 101 8.95 0.43 -8.28
CA ARG A 101 8.39 0.54 -9.63
C ARG A 101 8.05 1.96 -10.06
N TRP A 102 8.35 2.95 -9.22
CA TRP A 102 8.00 4.36 -9.43
C TRP A 102 8.46 4.92 -10.78
N LYS A 103 9.66 4.56 -11.23
CA LYS A 103 10.18 5.00 -12.55
C LYS A 103 9.33 4.46 -13.70
N ARG A 104 8.99 3.16 -13.67
CA ARG A 104 8.21 2.49 -14.71
C ARG A 104 6.76 3.00 -14.73
N LEU A 105 6.15 3.15 -13.55
CA LEU A 105 4.80 3.69 -13.42
C LEU A 105 4.71 5.13 -13.97
N LYS A 106 5.73 5.97 -13.69
CA LYS A 106 5.81 7.32 -14.27
C LYS A 106 5.96 7.33 -15.78
N THR A 107 6.69 6.38 -16.36
CA THR A 107 6.79 6.24 -17.81
C THR A 107 5.44 5.87 -18.43
N MET A 108 4.69 4.95 -17.82
CA MET A 108 3.36 4.52 -18.27
C MET A 108 2.31 5.63 -18.14
N ALA A 109 2.44 6.49 -17.13
CA ALA A 109 1.52 7.61 -16.90
C ALA A 109 1.78 8.83 -17.80
N ARG A 110 2.81 8.80 -18.66
CA ARG A 110 3.03 9.89 -19.62
C ARG A 110 1.96 9.81 -20.72
N PRO A 111 1.28 10.93 -21.03
CA PRO A 111 0.35 10.94 -22.16
C PRO A 111 1.10 10.62 -23.46
N PRO A 112 0.47 9.94 -24.43
CA PRO A 112 1.06 9.72 -25.73
C PRO A 112 1.38 11.08 -26.36
N SER A 113 2.64 11.29 -26.75
CA SER A 113 3.02 12.41 -27.59
C SER A 113 2.45 12.15 -28.99
N PHE A 114 1.41 12.88 -29.35
CA PHE A 114 1.01 12.99 -30.75
C PHE A 114 2.03 13.95 -31.40
N ASP A 115 3.04 13.36 -32.03
CA ASP A 115 3.90 14.05 -33.01
C ASP A 115 3.18 14.11 -34.36
#